data_AF-A0A5C6NX95-F1
#
_entry.id   AF-A0A5C6NX95-F1
#
_cell.length_a   1.000
_cell.length_b   1.000
_cell.length_c   1.000
_cell.angle_alpha   90.00
_cell.angle_beta   90.00
_cell.angle_gamma   90.00
#
_symmetry.space_group_name_H-M   'P 1'
#
loop_
_entity.id
_entity.type
_entity.pdbx_description
1 polymer ?
#
loop_
_entity_poly.entity_id
_entity_poly.type
_entity_poly.pdbx_seq_one_letter_code
_entity_poly.pdbx_strand_id
1 'polypeptide(L)'
;MPGAKRETTYFRRRSEQVWRKSEWVGQWDSGSRGHGQVYDALPSPANLHAWGKSETPTCSLCSGRGSLEHLLSSCPKSLADGRYSWRHDQVLKAVAESIALAISTSKHHHAPKKAISFIKAGERPRAGPQITTGLLHTATDWQLHVDLGKQLLFPQHIVTTSLRPDMIIISEASKHLIML
;
A
#
# COMPACT_ATOMS: atom_id res chain seq x y z
N MET A 1 -15.45 -42.70 -3.56
CA MET A 1 -14.29 -41.96 -3.03
C MET A 1 -14.28 -40.55 -3.63
N PRO A 2 -14.87 -39.53 -3.00
CA PRO A 2 -14.79 -38.16 -3.50
C PRO A 2 -13.62 -37.41 -2.86
N GLY A 3 -12.85 -36.73 -3.71
CA GLY A 3 -11.61 -36.05 -3.39
C GLY A 3 -11.77 -34.79 -2.52
N ALA A 4 -10.86 -34.65 -1.56
CA ALA A 4 -10.73 -33.50 -0.70
C ALA A 4 -10.32 -32.26 -1.52
N LYS A 5 -11.14 -31.22 -1.48
CA LYS A 5 -10.78 -29.88 -1.94
C LYS A 5 -9.68 -29.34 -1.03
N ARG A 6 -8.55 -28.94 -1.64
CA ARG A 6 -7.46 -28.25 -0.95
C ARG A 6 -7.92 -26.83 -0.64
N GLU A 7 -8.22 -26.59 0.62
CA GLU A 7 -8.52 -25.29 1.18
C GLU A 7 -7.19 -24.51 1.32
N THR A 8 -7.02 -23.45 0.53
CA THR A 8 -5.89 -22.51 0.63
C THR A 8 -5.97 -21.77 1.95
N THR A 9 -5.22 -22.27 2.93
CA THR A 9 -5.09 -21.70 4.27
C THR A 9 -4.04 -20.59 4.26
N TYR A 10 -4.46 -19.34 4.06
CA TYR A 10 -3.60 -18.17 4.27
C TYR A 10 -4.26 -17.16 5.24
N PHE A 11 -4.69 -17.61 6.41
CA PHE A 11 -5.06 -16.72 7.53
C PHE A 11 -4.86 -17.47 8.85
N ARG A 12 -3.67 -17.39 9.44
CA ARG A 12 -3.42 -17.94 10.79
C ARG A 12 -3.84 -16.93 11.86
N ARG A 13 -4.91 -17.28 12.58
CA ARG A 13 -5.50 -16.58 13.73
C ARG A 13 -4.73 -16.89 15.03
N ARG A 14 -4.57 -15.87 15.88
CA ARG A 14 -4.17 -15.76 17.31
C ARG A 14 -3.32 -14.49 17.48
N SER A 15 -3.39 -13.70 18.55
CA SER A 15 -4.19 -13.71 19.79
C SER A 15 -4.35 -12.25 20.24
N GLU A 16 -5.40 -11.97 21.01
CA GLU A 16 -5.75 -10.67 21.60
C GLU A 16 -4.56 -10.06 22.35
N GLN A 17 -4.31 -8.75 22.17
CA GLN A 17 -3.86 -7.84 23.22
C GLN A 17 -4.29 -6.40 22.93
N VAL A 18 -4.54 -5.71 24.04
CA VAL A 18 -5.23 -4.43 24.21
C VAL A 18 -4.36 -3.26 23.74
N TRP A 19 -4.95 -2.36 22.95
CA TRP A 19 -4.30 -1.13 22.49
C TRP A 19 -4.05 -0.17 23.67
N ARG A 20 -2.78 0.19 23.90
CA ARG A 20 -2.41 1.39 24.66
C ARG A 20 -2.42 2.59 23.70
N LYS A 21 -3.21 3.59 24.07
CA LYS A 21 -3.32 4.93 23.48
C LYS A 21 -1.91 5.54 23.37
N SER A 22 -1.45 5.87 22.16
CA SER A 22 -0.31 6.77 21.97
C SER A 22 -0.80 8.07 21.33
N GLU A 23 -0.40 9.17 21.97
CA GLU A 23 -0.67 10.55 21.59
C GLU A 23 -0.13 10.86 20.20
N TRP A 24 -1.06 11.08 19.27
CA TRP A 24 -0.83 11.83 18.05
C TRP A 24 -1.64 13.13 18.15
N VAL A 25 -1.21 14.04 19.02
CA VAL A 25 -1.75 15.40 19.06
C VAL A 25 -0.57 16.36 18.97
N GLY A 26 -0.49 17.07 17.84
CA GLY A 26 0.27 18.31 17.76
C GLY A 26 1.48 18.29 16.83
N GLN A 27 1.29 18.08 15.52
CA GLN A 27 2.27 18.56 14.55
C GLN A 27 1.68 18.86 13.17
N TRP A 28 0.64 19.70 13.14
CA TRP A 28 0.28 20.44 11.94
C TRP A 28 0.23 21.92 12.32
N ASP A 29 1.38 22.57 12.22
CA ASP A 29 1.50 24.00 12.44
C ASP A 29 0.85 24.71 11.24
N SER A 30 -0.24 25.41 11.50
CA SER A 30 -1.14 26.03 10.50
C SER A 30 -0.58 27.38 10.03
N GLY A 31 0.66 27.36 9.56
CA GLY A 31 1.44 28.53 9.19
C GLY A 31 1.81 28.58 7.72
N SER A 32 0.85 28.46 6.79
CA SER A 32 1.09 28.78 5.36
C SER A 32 -0.18 29.22 4.66
N ARG A 33 -0.42 30.54 4.67
CA ARG A 33 -1.38 31.20 3.79
C ARG A 33 -0.79 31.23 2.38
N GLY A 34 -1.17 30.31 1.49
CA GLY A 34 -0.70 30.41 0.10
C GLY A 34 -1.03 29.31 -0.91
N HIS A 35 -1.52 28.13 -0.52
CA HIS A 35 -1.72 27.00 -1.46
C HIS A 35 -3.11 26.33 -1.37
N GLY A 36 -4.14 27.02 -0.85
CA GLY A 36 -5.46 26.41 -0.62
C GLY A 36 -6.37 26.28 -1.85
N GLN A 37 -6.13 27.03 -2.93
CA GLN A 37 -7.12 27.13 -4.03
C GLN A 37 -7.11 25.95 -5.01
N VAL A 38 -6.03 25.17 -5.10
CA VAL A 38 -5.97 24.05 -6.08
C VAL A 38 -6.66 22.80 -5.54
N TYR A 39 -6.67 22.59 -4.22
CA TYR A 39 -7.09 21.33 -3.62
C TYR A 39 -8.53 21.35 -3.11
N ASP A 40 -9.05 22.49 -2.64
CA ASP A 40 -10.43 22.59 -2.12
C ASP A 40 -11.40 23.10 -3.21
N ALA A 41 -11.43 22.43 -4.37
CA ALA A 41 -12.36 22.72 -5.47
C ALA A 41 -13.54 21.73 -5.54
N LEU A 42 -13.51 20.67 -4.72
CA LEU A 42 -14.54 19.64 -4.68
C LEU A 42 -15.81 20.15 -3.98
N PRO A 43 -16.99 19.54 -4.21
CA PRO A 43 -18.25 19.90 -3.55
C PRO A 43 -18.26 19.49 -2.06
N SER A 44 -17.35 20.07 -1.27
CA SER A 44 -17.34 19.98 0.19
C SER A 44 -18.48 20.84 0.77
N PRO A 45 -19.02 20.54 1.97
CA PRO A 45 -20.03 21.38 2.62
C PRO A 45 -19.65 22.86 2.66
N ALA A 46 -18.37 23.17 2.93
CA ALA A 46 -17.87 24.54 2.92
C ALA A 46 -17.96 25.19 1.53
N ASN A 47 -17.62 24.47 0.47
CA ASN A 47 -17.70 24.97 -0.91
C ASN A 47 -19.13 25.06 -1.43
N LEU A 48 -19.97 24.08 -1.11
CA LEU A 48 -21.40 24.11 -1.46
C LEU A 48 -22.09 25.32 -0.81
N HIS A 49 -21.73 25.66 0.42
CA HIS A 49 -22.21 26.87 1.06
C HIS A 49 -21.71 28.14 0.34
N ALA A 50 -20.41 28.20 0.01
CA ALA A 50 -19.84 29.31 -0.75
C ALA A 50 -20.47 29.49 -2.14
N TRP A 51 -20.89 28.40 -2.79
CA TRP A 51 -21.57 28.41 -4.08
C TRP A 51 -23.08 28.68 -3.98
N GLY A 52 -23.62 28.92 -2.77
CA GLY A 52 -25.05 29.12 -2.56
C GLY A 52 -25.90 27.88 -2.82
N LYS A 53 -25.30 26.69 -2.76
CA LYS A 53 -25.97 25.38 -2.94
C LYS A 53 -26.32 24.69 -1.62
N SER A 54 -25.79 25.18 -0.50
CA SER A 54 -26.08 24.67 0.84
C SER A 54 -26.26 25.81 1.84
N GLU A 55 -27.17 25.63 2.80
CA GLU A 55 -27.42 26.62 3.85
C GLU A 55 -26.30 26.66 4.89
N THR A 56 -25.59 25.55 5.12
CA THR A 56 -24.58 25.44 6.18
C THR A 56 -23.25 24.88 5.68
N PRO A 57 -22.10 25.45 6.10
CA PRO A 57 -20.78 24.96 5.72
C PRO A 57 -20.29 23.80 6.61
N THR A 58 -21.18 23.06 7.27
CA THR A 58 -20.84 22.17 8.38
C THR A 58 -20.64 20.72 7.95
N CYS A 59 -19.69 20.03 8.59
CA CYS A 59 -19.50 18.59 8.50
C CYS A 59 -20.70 17.86 9.10
N SER A 60 -21.24 16.89 8.38
CA SER A 60 -22.38 16.06 8.83
C SER A 60 -22.07 15.16 10.03
N LEU A 61 -20.78 14.90 10.31
CA LEU A 61 -20.36 14.04 11.41
C LEU A 61 -20.16 14.85 12.69
N CYS A 62 -19.22 15.81 12.68
CA CYS A 62 -18.81 16.51 13.90
C CYS A 62 -19.30 17.95 14.01
N SER A 63 -20.11 18.43 13.06
CA SER A 63 -20.64 19.80 13.00
C SER A 63 -19.58 20.91 12.89
N GLY A 64 -18.30 20.57 12.73
CA GLY A 64 -17.22 21.53 12.43
C GLY A 64 -17.32 22.04 10.99
N ARG A 65 -16.45 22.97 10.57
CA ARG A 65 -16.43 23.43 9.17
C ARG A 65 -16.04 22.27 8.23
N GLY A 66 -16.93 21.90 7.31
CA GLY A 66 -16.74 20.79 6.39
C GLY A 66 -15.92 21.19 5.16
N SER A 67 -14.67 21.59 5.34
CA SER A 67 -13.71 21.72 4.22
C SER A 67 -13.27 20.33 3.73
N LEU A 68 -12.66 20.27 2.55
CA LEU A 68 -12.11 19.01 2.06
C LEU A 68 -11.05 18.43 3.01
N GLU A 69 -10.14 19.27 3.52
CA GLU A 69 -9.14 18.90 4.52
C GLU A 69 -9.80 18.29 5.77
N HIS A 70 -10.83 18.94 6.29
CA HIS A 70 -11.55 18.44 7.44
C HIS A 70 -12.11 17.03 7.20
N LEU A 71 -12.78 16.82 6.08
CA LEU A 71 -13.39 15.53 5.76
C LEU A 71 -12.34 14.43 5.55
N LEU A 72 -11.24 14.73 4.87
CA LEU A 72 -10.26 13.73 4.47
C LEU A 72 -9.22 13.41 5.54
N SER A 73 -8.86 14.34 6.44
CA SER A 73 -7.76 14.13 7.38
C SER A 73 -8.04 14.56 8.83
N SER A 74 -8.92 15.55 9.05
CA SER A 74 -8.96 16.27 10.33
C SER A 74 -10.28 16.16 11.11
N CYS A 75 -11.22 15.33 10.69
CA CYS A 75 -12.50 15.16 11.36
C CYS A 75 -12.35 14.29 12.62
N PRO A 76 -12.62 14.82 13.83
CA PRO A 76 -12.42 14.07 15.07
C PRO A 76 -13.33 12.85 15.19
N LYS A 77 -14.59 12.96 14.70
CA LYS A 77 -15.51 11.82 14.68
C LYS A 77 -15.08 10.74 13.69
N SER A 78 -14.63 11.12 12.48
CA SER A 78 -14.09 10.14 11.52
C SER A 78 -12.87 9.41 12.07
N LEU A 79 -12.01 10.12 12.81
CA LEU A 79 -10.86 9.52 13.49
C LEU A 79 -11.30 8.56 14.60
N ALA A 80 -12.19 9.00 15.49
CA ALA A 80 -12.69 8.19 16.60
C ALA A 80 -13.44 6.93 16.14
N ASP A 81 -14.23 7.05 15.05
CA ASP A 81 -14.95 5.93 14.42
C ASP A 81 -14.02 4.97 13.64
N GLY A 82 -12.72 5.29 13.52
CA GLY A 82 -11.76 4.47 12.77
C GLY A 82 -11.94 4.51 11.24
N ARG A 83 -12.68 5.49 10.70
CA ARG A 83 -12.96 5.58 9.25
C ARG A 83 -11.70 5.81 8.43
N TYR A 84 -10.70 6.46 9.00
CA TYR A 84 -9.42 6.71 8.33
C TYR A 84 -8.63 5.43 8.16
N SER A 85 -8.51 4.62 9.22
CA SER A 85 -7.95 3.28 9.15
C SER A 85 -8.71 2.40 8.18
N TRP A 86 -10.06 2.45 8.19
CA TRP A 86 -10.85 1.67 7.26
C TRP A 86 -10.58 2.03 5.79
N ARG A 87 -10.57 3.33 5.44
CA ARG A 87 -10.26 3.78 4.06
C ARG A 87 -8.85 3.37 3.65
N HIS A 88 -7.88 3.57 4.54
CA HIS A 88 -6.49 3.17 4.34
C HIS A 88 -6.40 1.67 4.04
N ASP A 89 -7.00 0.84 4.90
CA ASP A 89 -6.99 -0.61 4.77
C ASP A 89 -7.67 -1.09 3.49
N GLN A 90 -8.73 -0.41 3.02
CA GLN A 90 -9.34 -0.74 1.73
C GLN A 90 -8.37 -0.51 0.56
N VAL A 91 -7.61 0.59 0.58
CA VAL A 91 -6.62 0.89 -0.46
C VAL A 91 -5.47 -0.10 -0.40
N LEU A 92 -4.91 -0.34 0.79
CA LEU A 92 -3.84 -1.32 0.99
C LEU A 92 -4.28 -2.72 0.52
N LYS A 93 -5.52 -3.13 0.79
CA LYS A 93 -6.04 -4.42 0.32
C LYS A 93 -6.05 -4.52 -1.20
N ALA A 94 -6.54 -3.50 -1.91
CA ALA A 94 -6.59 -3.51 -3.37
C ALA A 94 -5.19 -3.56 -4.00
N VAL A 95 -4.24 -2.81 -3.44
CA VAL A 95 -2.84 -2.82 -3.89
C VAL A 95 -2.20 -4.18 -3.61
N ALA A 96 -2.41 -4.74 -2.42
CA ALA A 96 -1.90 -6.05 -2.04
C ALA A 96 -2.42 -7.18 -2.95
N GLU A 97 -3.72 -7.18 -3.27
CA GLU A 97 -4.31 -8.15 -4.20
C GLU A 97 -3.68 -8.07 -5.58
N SER A 98 -3.44 -6.85 -6.08
CA SER A 98 -2.78 -6.62 -7.37
C SER A 98 -1.33 -7.13 -7.37
N ILE A 99 -0.57 -6.87 -6.31
CA ILE A 99 0.82 -7.35 -6.17
C ILE A 99 0.86 -8.87 -6.02
N ALA A 100 -0.02 -9.46 -5.21
CA ALA A 100 -0.11 -10.91 -5.05
C ALA A 100 -0.41 -11.61 -6.37
N LEU A 101 -1.32 -11.04 -7.18
CA LEU A 101 -1.59 -11.52 -8.53
C LEU A 101 -0.33 -11.45 -9.40
N ALA A 102 0.37 -10.31 -9.41
CA ALA A 102 1.62 -10.14 -10.17
C ALA A 102 2.72 -11.13 -9.74
N ILE A 103 2.86 -11.39 -8.44
CA ILE A 103 3.80 -12.40 -7.92
C ILE A 103 3.40 -13.79 -8.43
N SER A 104 2.12 -14.16 -8.36
CA SER A 104 1.66 -15.48 -8.80
C SER A 104 1.86 -15.71 -10.29
N THR A 105 1.62 -14.71 -11.14
CA THR A 105 1.84 -14.80 -12.59
C THR A 105 3.33 -14.86 -12.92
N SER A 106 4.17 -14.09 -12.22
CA SER A 106 5.62 -14.07 -12.43
C SER A 106 6.31 -15.43 -12.18
N LYS A 107 5.78 -16.26 -11.27
CA LYS A 107 6.31 -17.61 -10.99
C LYS A 107 6.30 -18.54 -12.22
N HIS A 108 5.44 -18.26 -13.19
CA HIS A 108 5.34 -19.02 -14.43
C HIS A 108 6.31 -18.54 -15.51
N HIS A 109 6.91 -17.37 -15.34
CA HIS A 109 7.93 -16.83 -16.22
C HIS A 109 9.30 -17.24 -15.69
N HIS A 110 9.73 -18.45 -16.04
CA HIS A 110 11.13 -18.81 -15.89
C HIS A 110 11.99 -17.80 -16.68
N ALA A 111 13.00 -17.22 -16.03
CA ALA A 111 14.08 -16.58 -16.76
C ALA A 111 14.58 -17.61 -17.79
N PRO A 112 14.59 -17.27 -19.10
CA PRO A 112 15.07 -18.20 -20.10
C PRO A 112 16.48 -18.61 -19.67
N LYS A 113 16.72 -19.92 -19.55
CA LYS A 113 18.08 -20.44 -19.31
C LYS A 113 18.98 -19.72 -20.30
N LYS A 114 20.05 -19.08 -19.82
CA LYS A 114 21.02 -18.38 -20.69
C LYS A 114 21.53 -19.40 -21.71
N ALA A 115 20.92 -19.42 -22.88
CA ALA A 115 21.35 -20.24 -23.99
C ALA A 115 22.65 -19.61 -24.47
N ILE A 116 23.74 -20.36 -24.37
CA ILE A 116 25.02 -19.92 -24.91
C ILE A 116 24.83 -19.88 -26.43
N SER A 117 24.95 -18.70 -27.03
CA SER A 117 24.99 -18.56 -28.48
C SER A 117 26.41 -18.86 -28.96
N PHE A 118 26.57 -19.93 -29.73
CA PHE A 118 27.82 -20.19 -30.44
C PHE A 118 27.92 -19.21 -31.62
N ILE A 119 29.01 -18.46 -31.67
CA ILE A 119 29.30 -17.49 -32.73
C ILE A 119 30.47 -18.04 -33.55
N LYS A 120 30.38 -17.96 -34.88
CA LYS A 120 31.45 -18.43 -35.76
C LYS A 120 32.69 -17.54 -35.61
N ALA A 121 33.87 -18.13 -35.80
CA ALA A 121 35.12 -17.38 -35.80
C ALA A 121 35.07 -16.24 -36.83
N GLY A 122 35.36 -15.01 -36.40
CA GLY A 122 35.31 -13.80 -37.22
C GLY A 122 33.97 -13.04 -37.19
N GLU A 123 32.93 -13.59 -36.57
CA GLU A 123 31.63 -12.93 -36.46
C GLU A 123 31.50 -12.18 -35.12
N ARG A 124 30.92 -10.97 -35.13
CA ARG A 124 30.69 -10.17 -33.92
C ARG A 124 29.32 -10.48 -33.33
N PRO A 125 29.17 -10.56 -31.98
CA PRO A 125 27.86 -10.73 -31.36
C PRO A 125 26.92 -9.60 -31.78
N ARG A 126 25.75 -9.94 -32.32
CA ARG A 126 24.67 -8.96 -32.51
C ARG A 126 24.07 -8.68 -31.13
N ALA A 127 24.01 -7.41 -30.72
CA ALA A 127 23.31 -7.02 -29.51
C ALA A 127 21.83 -7.39 -29.68
N GLY A 128 21.38 -8.40 -28.93
CA GLY A 128 19.96 -8.74 -28.88
C GLY A 128 19.16 -7.62 -28.20
N PRO A 129 17.84 -7.54 -28.43
CA PRO A 129 16.98 -6.64 -27.68
C PRO A 129 17.14 -6.91 -26.18
N GLN A 130 17.42 -5.86 -25.39
CA GLN A 130 17.37 -5.95 -23.94
C GLN A 130 15.92 -6.12 -23.52
N ILE A 131 15.53 -7.35 -23.19
CA ILE A 131 14.26 -7.60 -22.52
C ILE A 131 14.43 -7.13 -21.07
N THR A 132 13.95 -5.93 -20.77
CA THR A 132 13.84 -5.46 -19.40
C THR A 132 12.69 -6.23 -18.73
N THR A 133 13.00 -7.31 -18.04
CA THR A 133 12.02 -8.01 -17.22
C THR A 133 11.70 -7.17 -15.98
N GLY A 134 10.41 -7.05 -15.63
CA GLY A 134 10.00 -6.30 -14.43
C GLY A 134 10.59 -6.89 -13.15
N LEU A 135 10.70 -6.09 -12.08
CA LEU A 135 11.40 -6.43 -10.83
C LEU A 135 10.99 -7.79 -10.23
N LEU A 136 9.69 -8.13 -10.28
CA LEU A 136 9.17 -9.40 -9.75
C LEU A 136 9.64 -10.65 -10.53
N HIS A 137 10.22 -10.50 -11.72
CA HIS A 137 10.80 -11.61 -12.48
C HIS A 137 12.21 -12.00 -12.02
N THR A 138 12.83 -11.21 -11.13
CA THR A 138 14.20 -11.46 -10.68
C THR A 138 14.32 -12.60 -9.66
N ALA A 139 13.20 -13.01 -9.04
CA ALA A 139 13.16 -14.07 -8.06
C ALA A 139 11.84 -14.85 -8.09
N THR A 140 11.85 -16.06 -7.54
CA THR A 140 10.67 -16.97 -7.51
C THR A 140 10.04 -17.10 -6.14
N ASP A 141 10.77 -16.71 -5.10
CA ASP A 141 10.43 -16.86 -3.68
C ASP A 141 9.88 -15.57 -3.07
N TRP A 142 9.34 -14.67 -3.89
CA TRP A 142 8.72 -13.43 -3.40
C TRP A 142 7.63 -13.71 -2.37
N GLN A 143 7.78 -13.08 -1.21
CA GLN A 143 6.83 -13.08 -0.10
C GLN A 143 6.31 -11.66 0.08
N LEU A 144 4.99 -11.51 0.15
CA LEU A 144 4.31 -10.24 0.40
C LEU A 144 3.78 -10.21 1.84
N HIS A 145 4.17 -9.19 2.58
CA HIS A 145 3.63 -8.86 3.89
C HIS A 145 2.93 -7.50 3.80
N VAL A 146 1.73 -7.41 4.36
CA VAL A 146 0.86 -6.23 4.25
C VAL A 146 0.38 -5.85 5.63
N ASP A 147 0.31 -4.56 5.89
CA ASP A 147 -0.02 -3.99 7.18
C ASP A 147 -1.54 -3.87 7.46
N LEU A 148 -2.27 -4.98 7.26
CA LEU A 148 -3.72 -5.05 7.42
C LEU A 148 -4.12 -5.76 8.71
N GLY A 149 -4.85 -5.04 9.58
CA GLY A 149 -5.48 -5.56 10.81
C GLY A 149 -4.53 -5.94 11.94
N LYS A 150 -3.43 -6.63 11.66
CA LYS A 150 -2.33 -6.88 12.60
C LYS A 150 -1.16 -5.99 12.24
N GLN A 151 -0.38 -5.61 13.26
CA GLN A 151 0.86 -4.86 13.05
C GLN A 151 1.84 -5.70 12.24
N LEU A 152 2.21 -5.21 11.06
CA LEU A 152 3.31 -5.75 10.29
C LEU A 152 4.62 -5.56 11.06
N LEU A 153 5.31 -6.66 11.32
CA LEU A 153 6.62 -6.65 11.97
C LEU A 153 7.70 -6.76 10.91
N PHE A 154 8.61 -5.78 10.90
CA PHE A 154 9.76 -5.83 10.02
C PHE A 154 10.66 -7.02 10.40
N PRO A 155 11.12 -7.84 9.43
CA PRO A 155 11.95 -8.99 9.75
C PRO A 155 13.24 -8.59 10.47
N GLN A 156 13.39 -9.09 11.70
CA GLN A 156 14.46 -8.68 12.61
C GLN A 156 15.86 -9.03 12.10
N HIS A 157 15.97 -10.07 11.26
CA HIS A 157 17.24 -10.47 10.65
C HIS A 157 17.73 -9.50 9.57
N ILE A 158 16.86 -8.60 9.07
CA ILE A 158 17.23 -7.57 8.09
C ILE A 158 17.56 -6.27 8.83
N VAL A 159 16.60 -5.71 9.57
CA VAL A 159 16.76 -4.48 10.37
C VAL A 159 15.87 -4.56 11.60
N THR A 160 16.38 -4.09 12.74
CA THR A 160 15.55 -3.85 13.93
C THR A 160 15.01 -2.43 13.87
N THR A 161 13.71 -2.27 13.60
CA THR A 161 13.04 -0.96 13.54
C THR A 161 11.66 -1.01 14.17
N SER A 162 11.23 0.10 14.76
CA SER A 162 9.86 0.32 15.21
C SER A 162 8.99 0.97 14.12
N LEU A 163 9.57 1.31 12.97
CA LEU A 163 8.83 1.86 11.84
C LEU A 163 7.98 0.77 11.19
N ARG A 164 6.77 1.16 10.78
CA ARG A 164 5.75 0.29 10.23
C ARG A 164 5.48 0.72 8.79
N PRO A 165 6.12 0.08 7.79
CA PRO A 165 5.76 0.32 6.40
C PRO A 165 4.39 -0.27 6.09
N ASP A 166 3.76 0.21 5.04
CA ASP A 166 2.43 -0.25 4.62
C ASP A 166 2.52 -1.65 4.02
N MET A 167 3.59 -1.91 3.25
CA MET A 167 3.86 -3.25 2.70
C MET A 167 5.35 -3.55 2.61
N ILE A 168 5.66 -4.84 2.65
CA ILE A 168 6.99 -5.38 2.42
C ILE A 168 6.91 -6.54 1.43
N ILE A 169 7.78 -6.53 0.43
CA ILE A 169 7.96 -7.64 -0.51
C ILE A 169 9.42 -8.11 -0.43
N ILE A 170 9.64 -9.37 -0.09
CA ILE A 170 10.98 -9.93 0.15
C ILE A 170 11.23 -11.15 -0.72
N SER A 171 12.45 -11.26 -1.23
CA SER A 171 13.02 -12.52 -1.71
C SER A 171 14.31 -12.76 -0.94
N GLU A 172 14.35 -13.85 -0.18
CA GLU A 172 15.53 -14.25 0.60
C GLU A 172 16.61 -14.83 -0.31
N ALA A 173 16.21 -15.60 -1.33
CA ALA A 173 17.14 -16.22 -2.26
C ALA A 173 17.94 -15.18 -3.07
N SER A 174 17.28 -14.09 -3.47
CA SER A 174 17.92 -13.02 -4.23
C SER A 174 18.37 -11.84 -3.38
N LYS A 175 18.07 -11.84 -2.06
CA LYS A 175 18.35 -10.75 -1.11
C LYS A 175 17.77 -9.39 -1.53
N HIS A 176 16.56 -9.41 -2.08
CA HIS A 176 15.83 -8.18 -2.45
C HIS A 176 14.73 -7.87 -1.44
N LEU A 177 14.59 -6.59 -1.13
CA LEU A 177 13.55 -6.02 -0.28
C LEU A 177 12.92 -4.83 -1.01
N ILE A 178 11.59 -4.82 -1.11
CA ILE A 178 10.81 -3.70 -1.61
C ILE A 178 9.89 -3.23 -0.47
N MET A 179 9.87 -1.93 -0.23
CA MET A 179 9.04 -1.28 0.77
C MET A 179 8.10 -0.30 0.08
N LEU A 180 6.83 -0.30 0.47
CA LEU A 180 5.80 0.65 0.05
C LEU A 180 5.29 1.40 1.28
#